data_AF-A0A7S4QKS2-F1
#
_entry.id   AF-A0A7S4QKS2-F1
#
_cell.length_a   1.000
_cell.length_b   1.000
_cell.length_c   1.000
_cell.angle_alpha   90.00
_cell.angle_beta   90.00
_cell.angle_gamma   90.00
#
_symmetry.space_group_name_H-M   'P 1'
#
loop_
_entity.id
_entity.type
_entity.pdbx_description
1 polymer ?
#
loop_
_entity_poly.entity_id
_entity_poly.type
_entity_poly.pdbx_seq_one_letter_code
_entity_poly.pdbx_strand_id
1 'polypeptide(L)'
;MKKDDSKEQDGTNNEKDNDRMETKRPRKEGDEESLRQRKDDNNITNNAPKKKEKPQKIKTHVLKRKRFHNFTSTVMAHEFLAYRRLDRFFHRATVRFDENGAADKEEELPEGSNNAFHSKRPFLALTLTGDLFLNGQARRVIALFLAICRGCIDEDILDCVFDEEYTNLVPIVPLPSFGMYAEGSTYMSWEGKIKAILSPRKADLYDRGFNDEDTIRSVEHFQHDVFREVASAWCRKGEDNVTGRLVSEQKWTEEVLQPWAVKAKEQLQDYRKWKEAKRLVSDSNTETEMVAETLAPSLESVDTSVPHLFQKVLKYLREADSSGLWPTTTPKRQLVMVSTKEEDATGTQNDNNGSDTIVSPKINTSLSAAHMRAKSNKEIRSSAYAFVEGQGGASGSFSIGAMPKKQSEQPKGNTLFPELMKAAFELEIALCPEREPSSTIAVNRNAQFRPHTDSGAGAGQSTSLIVGLGTYTGGELMVEGEKKDIRYKAIEFNGWKQRHWTLPFHGERFS
;
A
#
# COMPACT_ATOMS: atom_id res chain seq x y z
N MET A 1 -38.86 8.58 -27.71
CA MET A 1 -39.98 9.53 -27.57
C MET A 1 -41.31 8.79 -27.62
N LYS A 2 -41.88 8.49 -26.45
CA LYS A 2 -43.32 8.50 -26.18
C LYS A 2 -43.46 9.12 -24.79
N LYS A 3 -44.55 9.86 -24.56
CA LYS A 3 -44.93 10.34 -23.23
C LYS A 3 -46.18 9.57 -22.84
N ASP A 4 -46.25 9.18 -21.57
CA ASP A 4 -47.50 8.87 -20.91
C ASP A 4 -47.59 9.81 -19.71
N ASP A 5 -48.57 10.71 -19.74
CA ASP A 5 -48.85 11.68 -18.68
C ASP A 5 -49.98 11.11 -17.80
N SER A 6 -49.74 10.92 -16.50
CA SER A 6 -50.80 10.67 -15.52
C SER A 6 -50.68 11.66 -14.35
N LYS A 7 -51.64 12.58 -14.28
CA LYS A 7 -51.97 13.32 -13.06
C LYS A 7 -53.02 12.53 -12.31
N GLU A 8 -52.94 12.55 -10.99
CA GLU A 8 -54.10 12.31 -10.13
C GLU A 8 -54.04 13.32 -8.96
N GLN A 9 -55.20 13.70 -8.43
CA GLN A 9 -55.35 14.91 -7.62
C GLN A 9 -56.26 14.65 -6.41
N ASP A 10 -55.89 15.27 -5.29
CA ASP A 10 -56.69 15.60 -4.08
C ASP A 10 -57.49 14.49 -3.37
N GLY A 11 -57.32 14.43 -2.05
CA GLY A 11 -57.95 13.41 -1.18
C GLY A 11 -57.86 13.76 0.30
N THR A 12 -58.23 14.98 0.69
CA THR A 12 -58.32 15.39 2.10
C THR A 12 -59.56 14.78 2.77
N ASN A 13 -59.40 14.18 3.97
CA ASN A 13 -60.22 14.54 5.16
C ASN A 13 -59.84 13.80 6.46
N ASN A 14 -59.93 14.57 7.54
CA ASN A 14 -60.34 14.29 8.92
C ASN A 14 -59.69 13.19 9.79
N GLU A 15 -59.17 13.68 10.94
CA GLU A 15 -59.52 13.29 12.32
C GLU A 15 -59.59 11.79 12.71
N LYS A 16 -58.75 11.41 13.67
CA LYS A 16 -59.23 11.32 15.07
C LYS A 16 -58.12 11.26 16.11
N ASP A 17 -58.50 11.60 17.34
CA ASP A 17 -57.68 11.62 18.54
C ASP A 17 -57.13 10.25 18.94
N ASN A 18 -56.07 10.25 19.75
CA ASN A 18 -55.98 9.36 20.90
C ASN A 18 -55.04 9.93 21.97
N ASP A 19 -55.41 9.75 23.23
CA ASP A 19 -54.72 10.33 24.39
C ASP A 19 -53.28 9.83 24.57
N ARG A 20 -52.38 10.74 24.92
CA ARG A 20 -51.00 10.41 25.31
C ARG A 20 -50.75 10.76 26.78
N MET A 21 -51.08 9.83 27.68
CA MET A 21 -50.85 10.00 29.12
C MET A 21 -49.36 10.14 29.48
N GLU A 22 -48.94 11.34 29.90
CA GLU A 22 -47.62 11.57 30.49
C GLU A 22 -47.54 10.96 31.91
N THR A 23 -47.00 9.75 32.04
CA THR A 23 -46.69 9.15 33.34
C THR A 23 -45.38 9.71 33.92
N LYS A 24 -45.47 10.90 34.54
CA LYS A 24 -44.36 11.55 35.25
C LYS A 24 -43.88 10.69 36.43
N ARG A 25 -42.74 10.00 36.24
CA ARG A 25 -42.01 9.34 37.34
C ARG A 25 -41.28 10.39 38.18
N PRO A 26 -41.43 10.41 39.52
CA PRO A 26 -40.64 11.29 40.38
C PRO A 26 -39.17 10.82 40.39
N ARG A 27 -38.24 11.74 40.14
CA ARG A 27 -36.82 11.51 40.48
C ARG A 27 -36.66 11.62 41.99
N LYS A 28 -35.90 10.69 42.58
CA LYS A 28 -35.35 10.89 43.93
C LYS A 28 -34.07 11.71 43.80
N GLU A 29 -34.01 12.82 44.51
CA GLU A 29 -32.75 13.51 44.81
C GLU A 29 -32.24 13.02 46.17
N GLY A 30 -30.93 12.81 46.29
CA GLY A 30 -30.28 12.29 47.49
C GLY A 30 -28.84 11.84 47.24
N ASP A 31 -27.99 12.05 48.25
CA ASP A 31 -26.65 11.46 48.42
C ASP A 31 -25.52 11.85 47.43
N GLU A 32 -25.27 13.16 47.24
CA GLU A 32 -24.01 13.71 46.68
C GLU A 32 -23.14 14.49 47.72
N GLU A 33 -23.16 14.11 49.01
CA GLU A 33 -22.36 14.81 50.04
C GLU A 33 -21.63 13.89 51.04
N SER A 34 -20.68 13.07 50.56
CA SER A 34 -19.89 12.17 51.43
C SER A 34 -18.41 11.94 51.04
N LEU A 35 -17.89 12.63 50.02
CA LEU A 35 -16.57 12.34 49.42
C LEU A 35 -15.58 13.54 49.37
N ARG A 36 -15.56 14.37 50.43
CA ARG A 36 -14.63 15.52 50.55
C ARG A 36 -13.93 15.69 51.91
N GLN A 37 -13.57 14.61 52.60
CA GLN A 37 -12.70 14.67 53.80
C GLN A 37 -11.76 13.44 53.88
N ARG A 38 -10.57 13.55 53.26
CA ARG A 38 -9.36 12.70 53.49
C ARG A 38 -8.14 13.19 52.69
N LYS A 39 -7.78 14.46 52.93
CA LYS A 39 -6.45 15.00 52.64
C LYS A 39 -6.09 15.95 53.77
N ASP A 40 -5.19 15.49 54.63
CA ASP A 40 -4.04 16.21 55.18
C ASP A 40 -3.26 15.18 56.04
N ASP A 41 -2.22 15.61 56.76
CA ASP A 41 -1.36 14.78 57.62
C ASP A 41 -0.61 13.62 56.96
N ASN A 42 0.45 13.95 56.21
CA ASN A 42 1.77 13.33 56.42
C ASN A 42 2.89 14.13 55.73
N ASN A 43 3.62 14.95 56.50
CA ASN A 43 4.76 15.74 56.01
C ASN A 43 6.01 15.44 56.85
N ILE A 44 6.69 14.33 56.52
CA ILE A 44 7.93 13.89 57.19
C ILE A 44 9.11 14.10 56.23
N THR A 45 10.03 14.97 56.64
CA THR A 45 11.22 15.35 55.87
C THR A 45 12.24 14.22 55.77
N ASN A 46 12.52 13.73 54.55
CA ASN A 46 13.62 12.80 54.27
C ASN A 46 14.51 13.35 53.14
N ASN A 47 15.66 13.90 53.50
CA ASN A 47 16.69 14.38 52.57
C ASN A 47 17.50 13.21 51.99
N ALA A 48 16.88 12.42 51.10
CA ALA A 48 17.56 11.43 50.28
C ALA A 48 18.11 12.06 48.98
N PRO A 49 19.29 11.64 48.47
CA PRO A 49 19.82 12.17 47.23
C PRO A 49 18.89 11.83 46.06
N LYS A 50 18.45 12.86 45.32
CA LYS A 50 17.53 12.73 44.18
C LYS A 50 18.14 11.84 43.10
N LYS A 51 17.75 10.56 43.03
CA LYS A 51 17.92 9.73 41.83
C LYS A 51 17.37 10.52 40.64
N LYS A 52 18.18 10.69 39.60
CA LYS A 52 17.71 11.27 38.33
C LYS A 52 16.61 10.36 37.78
N GLU A 53 15.36 10.77 37.93
CA GLU A 53 14.23 10.06 37.34
C GLU A 53 14.43 10.04 35.82
N LYS A 54 14.62 8.84 35.26
CA LYS A 54 14.62 8.69 33.81
C LYS A 54 13.24 9.16 33.33
N PRO A 55 13.15 10.16 32.41
CA PRO A 55 11.88 10.73 32.04
C PRO A 55 10.95 9.61 31.57
N GLN A 56 9.81 9.47 32.25
CA GLN A 56 8.84 8.44 31.91
C GLN A 56 8.36 8.71 30.49
N LYS A 57 8.88 7.95 29.52
CA LYS A 57 8.40 8.00 28.14
C LYS A 57 6.94 7.57 28.17
N ILE A 58 6.04 8.57 28.16
CA ILE A 58 4.60 8.36 28.04
C ILE A 58 4.39 7.58 26.75
N LYS A 59 4.16 6.26 26.89
CA LYS A 59 3.86 5.37 25.77
C LYS A 59 2.46 5.70 25.30
N THR A 60 2.32 6.78 24.54
CA THR A 60 1.10 7.05 23.80
C THR A 60 0.92 5.91 22.80
N HIS A 61 0.04 4.97 23.11
CA HIS A 61 -0.33 3.84 22.26
C HIS A 61 -1.19 4.32 21.07
N VAL A 62 -0.73 5.38 20.39
CA VAL A 62 -1.24 5.80 19.09
C VAL A 62 -0.90 4.68 18.10
N LEU A 63 -1.93 3.95 17.69
CA LEU A 63 -1.84 2.94 16.63
C LEU A 63 -1.21 3.58 15.40
N LYS A 64 0.05 3.24 15.14
CA LYS A 64 0.84 3.87 14.08
C LYS A 64 0.27 3.46 12.72
N ARG A 65 0.05 4.45 11.85
CA ARG A 65 -0.22 4.18 10.44
C ARG A 65 0.99 3.48 9.80
N LYS A 66 0.76 2.41 9.06
CA LYS A 66 1.77 1.70 8.24
C LYS A 66 1.46 1.89 6.75
N ARG A 67 2.44 1.66 5.85
CA ARG A 67 2.23 1.65 4.39
C ARG A 67 1.62 0.32 3.91
N PHE A 68 0.34 0.30 3.59
CA PHE A 68 -0.39 -0.86 3.05
C PHE A 68 -0.32 -1.00 1.51
N HIS A 69 0.68 -0.41 0.85
CA HIS A 69 0.87 -0.47 -0.61
C HIS A 69 0.99 -1.90 -1.15
N ASN A 70 1.75 -2.78 -0.48
CA ASN A 70 1.84 -4.22 -0.78
C ASN A 70 0.49 -4.96 -0.65
N PHE A 71 -0.49 -4.36 0.03
CA PHE A 71 -1.85 -4.87 0.22
C PHE A 71 -2.86 -4.20 -0.73
N THR A 72 -2.43 -3.65 -1.86
CA THR A 72 -3.33 -3.28 -2.95
C THR A 72 -2.63 -3.33 -4.31
N SER A 73 -3.42 -3.19 -5.39
CA SER A 73 -2.94 -3.05 -6.77
C SER A 73 -3.14 -1.63 -7.32
N THR A 74 -3.73 -0.71 -6.53
CA THR A 74 -4.18 0.61 -7.02
C THR A 74 -3.52 1.80 -6.31
N VAL A 75 -2.53 1.58 -5.45
CA VAL A 75 -1.83 2.62 -4.68
C VAL A 75 -0.35 2.25 -4.55
N MET A 76 0.54 3.21 -4.78
CA MET A 76 2.00 3.03 -4.81
C MET A 76 2.65 3.34 -3.46
N ALA A 77 3.88 2.82 -3.25
CA ALA A 77 4.63 2.97 -2.00
C ALA A 77 4.86 4.43 -1.53
N HIS A 78 4.95 5.36 -2.50
CA HIS A 78 5.24 6.77 -2.27
C HIS A 78 3.98 7.63 -2.06
N GLU A 79 2.79 7.10 -2.32
CA GLU A 79 1.55 7.87 -2.19
C GLU A 79 1.09 7.97 -0.74
N PHE A 80 0.60 9.15 -0.33
CA PHE A 80 0.01 9.34 1.00
C PHE A 80 -1.17 8.38 1.26
N LEU A 81 -1.87 7.94 0.20
CA LEU A 81 -2.94 6.95 0.30
C LEU A 81 -2.44 5.57 0.78
N ALA A 82 -1.15 5.23 0.67
CA ALA A 82 -0.62 3.98 1.20
C ALA A 82 -0.71 3.91 2.74
N TYR A 83 -0.65 5.05 3.44
CA TYR A 83 -0.62 5.09 4.90
C TYR A 83 -2.03 4.87 5.49
N ARG A 84 -2.24 3.73 6.15
CA ARG A 84 -3.50 3.35 6.82
C ARG A 84 -3.27 2.83 8.23
N ARG A 85 -4.31 2.91 9.05
CA ARG A 85 -4.33 2.48 10.45
C ARG A 85 -5.21 1.23 10.55
N LEU A 86 -4.60 0.10 10.89
CA LEU A 86 -5.32 -1.10 11.30
C LEU A 86 -5.40 -1.07 12.83
N ASP A 87 -6.62 -1.03 13.36
CA ASP A 87 -6.87 -0.80 14.78
C ASP A 87 -6.96 -2.11 15.57
N ARG A 88 -7.60 -3.12 14.98
CA ARG A 88 -7.66 -4.49 15.50
C ARG A 88 -7.78 -5.47 14.35
N PHE A 89 -7.20 -6.64 14.53
CA PHE A 89 -7.44 -7.84 13.73
C PHE A 89 -7.57 -9.01 14.71
N PHE A 90 -8.70 -9.71 14.69
CA PHE A 90 -9.03 -10.71 15.71
C PHE A 90 -10.01 -11.76 15.18
N HIS A 91 -10.00 -12.92 15.82
CA HIS A 91 -11.03 -13.94 15.69
C HIS A 91 -12.28 -13.49 16.47
N ARG A 92 -13.42 -13.33 15.78
CA ARG A 92 -14.70 -12.89 16.38
C ARG A 92 -15.54 -14.06 16.88
N ALA A 93 -15.67 -15.13 16.09
CA ALA A 93 -16.49 -16.30 16.43
C ALA A 93 -16.15 -17.51 15.56
N THR A 94 -16.33 -18.71 16.11
CA THR A 94 -16.44 -19.96 15.34
C THR A 94 -17.91 -20.27 15.14
N VAL A 95 -18.41 -20.18 13.90
CA VAL A 95 -19.82 -20.39 13.55
C VAL A 95 -20.03 -21.78 12.96
N ARG A 96 -21.17 -22.41 13.24
CA ARG A 96 -21.71 -23.58 12.52
C ARG A 96 -23.12 -23.23 12.06
N PHE A 97 -23.56 -23.83 10.96
CA PHE A 97 -24.88 -23.57 10.39
C PHE A 97 -25.63 -24.90 10.32
N ASP A 98 -26.28 -25.26 11.43
CA ASP A 98 -27.13 -26.45 11.47
C ASP A 98 -28.32 -26.25 10.51
N GLU A 99 -28.46 -27.13 9.51
CA GLU A 99 -29.52 -27.07 8.49
C GLU A 99 -30.93 -27.14 9.13
N ASN A 100 -31.02 -27.75 10.33
CA ASN A 100 -32.24 -27.91 11.12
C ASN A 100 -32.71 -26.61 11.82
N GLY A 101 -32.14 -25.45 11.49
CA GLY A 101 -32.64 -24.14 11.96
C GLY A 101 -34.07 -23.80 11.51
N ALA A 102 -34.68 -24.61 10.64
CA ALA A 102 -36.09 -24.57 10.26
C ALA A 102 -36.98 -25.49 11.14
N ALA A 103 -36.70 -25.56 12.45
CA ALA A 103 -37.28 -26.54 13.37
C ALA A 103 -38.81 -26.54 13.49
N ASP A 104 -39.50 -25.46 13.06
CA ASP A 104 -40.95 -25.31 13.11
C ASP A 104 -41.67 -25.71 11.79
N LYS A 105 -40.98 -26.38 10.85
CA LYS A 105 -41.57 -26.87 9.60
C LYS A 105 -41.16 -28.29 9.22
N GLU A 106 -41.96 -29.26 9.64
CA GLU A 106 -41.97 -30.63 9.12
C GLU A 106 -42.60 -30.70 7.71
N GLU A 107 -42.03 -30.00 6.73
CA GLU A 107 -42.32 -30.26 5.31
C GLU A 107 -41.43 -31.44 4.87
N GLU A 108 -42.05 -32.57 4.53
CA GLU A 108 -41.37 -33.83 4.15
C GLU A 108 -40.49 -33.64 2.90
N LEU A 109 -39.20 -33.37 3.11
CA LEU A 109 -38.21 -33.31 2.04
C LEU A 109 -38.03 -34.71 1.43
N PRO A 110 -38.06 -34.84 0.08
CA PRO A 110 -38.12 -36.15 -0.57
C PRO A 110 -36.87 -37.00 -0.30
N GLU A 111 -37.10 -38.26 0.08
CA GLU A 111 -36.06 -39.26 0.32
C GLU A 111 -35.17 -39.44 -0.93
N GLY A 112 -33.88 -39.11 -0.79
CA GLY A 112 -32.89 -39.22 -1.88
C GLY A 112 -31.93 -38.03 -2.02
N SER A 113 -32.16 -36.92 -1.33
CA SER A 113 -31.23 -35.78 -1.32
C SER A 113 -29.99 -36.06 -0.44
N ASN A 114 -28.93 -36.59 -1.04
CA ASN A 114 -27.66 -36.93 -0.36
C ASN A 114 -26.84 -35.72 0.16
N ASN A 115 -27.40 -34.50 0.19
CA ASN A 115 -26.70 -33.27 0.59
C ASN A 115 -26.56 -33.05 2.11
N ALA A 116 -27.15 -33.91 2.95
CA ALA A 116 -27.25 -33.75 4.42
C ALA A 116 -25.91 -33.73 5.20
N PHE A 117 -24.77 -33.73 4.51
CA PHE A 117 -23.43 -33.66 5.12
C PHE A 117 -22.93 -32.23 5.40
N HIS A 118 -23.56 -31.19 4.84
CA HIS A 118 -23.03 -29.82 4.93
C HIS A 118 -23.31 -29.13 6.29
N SER A 119 -24.33 -29.54 7.04
CA SER A 119 -24.80 -28.93 8.31
C SER A 119 -23.76 -28.69 9.43
N LYS A 120 -22.60 -29.35 9.44
CA LYS A 120 -21.71 -29.37 10.64
C LYS A 120 -20.34 -28.70 10.47
N ARG A 121 -20.01 -28.18 9.29
CA ARG A 121 -18.69 -27.57 9.04
C ARG A 121 -18.50 -26.26 9.84
N PRO A 122 -17.43 -26.11 10.64
CA PRO A 122 -17.15 -24.88 11.36
C PRO A 122 -16.47 -23.84 10.47
N PHE A 123 -16.87 -22.57 10.62
CA PHE A 123 -16.32 -21.41 9.93
C PHE A 123 -15.71 -20.43 10.94
N LEU A 124 -14.52 -19.90 10.66
CA LEU A 124 -13.87 -18.89 11.51
C LEU A 124 -14.19 -17.49 11.00
N ALA A 125 -14.97 -16.72 11.77
CA ALA A 125 -15.21 -15.31 11.50
C ALA A 125 -14.00 -14.49 11.99
N LEU A 126 -13.29 -13.85 11.06
CA LEU A 126 -12.16 -12.96 11.33
C LEU A 126 -12.56 -11.51 11.06
N THR A 127 -12.48 -10.64 12.06
CA THR A 127 -12.86 -9.22 11.96
C THR A 127 -11.63 -8.32 11.91
N LEU A 128 -11.62 -7.38 10.98
CA LEU A 128 -10.63 -6.29 10.89
C LEU A 128 -11.33 -4.95 11.13
N THR A 129 -10.68 -4.09 11.89
CA THR A 129 -11.12 -2.70 12.13
C THR A 129 -9.96 -1.75 11.86
N GLY A 130 -10.24 -0.53 11.38
CA GLY A 130 -9.22 0.43 10.96
C GLY A 130 -9.83 1.75 10.50
N ASP A 131 -9.00 2.64 9.94
CA ASP A 131 -9.43 3.97 9.51
C ASP A 131 -10.11 3.99 8.13
N LEU A 132 -9.40 3.56 7.09
CA LEU A 132 -9.89 3.41 5.72
C LEU A 132 -9.19 2.22 5.08
N PHE A 133 -9.91 1.36 4.38
CA PHE A 133 -9.29 0.24 3.66
C PHE A 133 -9.05 0.59 2.18
N LEU A 134 -7.86 0.27 1.68
CA LEU A 134 -7.54 0.32 0.25
C LEU A 134 -8.20 -0.83 -0.50
N ASN A 135 -8.32 -0.71 -1.83
CA ASN A 135 -8.97 -1.72 -2.65
C ASN A 135 -8.26 -3.08 -2.50
N GLY A 136 -8.97 -4.06 -1.93
CA GLY A 136 -8.46 -5.39 -1.62
C GLY A 136 -7.61 -5.51 -0.34
N GLN A 137 -7.42 -4.46 0.46
CA GLN A 137 -6.51 -4.48 1.62
C GLN A 137 -6.86 -5.57 2.63
N ALA A 138 -8.11 -5.61 3.12
CA ALA A 138 -8.52 -6.63 4.09
C ALA A 138 -8.44 -8.06 3.52
N ARG A 139 -8.83 -8.27 2.25
CA ARG A 139 -8.69 -9.55 1.52
C ARG A 139 -7.23 -10.05 1.49
N ARG A 140 -6.26 -9.14 1.43
CA ARG A 140 -4.83 -9.43 1.37
C ARG A 140 -4.20 -9.56 2.76
N VAL A 141 -4.61 -8.75 3.75
CA VAL A 141 -4.15 -8.89 5.14
C VAL A 141 -4.54 -10.27 5.71
N ILE A 142 -5.78 -10.73 5.50
CA ILE A 142 -6.19 -12.07 5.92
C ILE A 142 -5.47 -13.16 5.10
N ALA A 143 -5.24 -12.96 3.80
CA ALA A 143 -4.48 -13.92 2.99
C ALA A 143 -3.04 -14.11 3.48
N LEU A 144 -2.34 -13.03 3.85
CA LEU A 144 -1.00 -13.11 4.44
C LEU A 144 -1.01 -13.83 5.80
N PHE A 145 -1.98 -13.52 6.65
CA PHE A 145 -2.18 -14.23 7.92
C PHE A 145 -2.38 -15.74 7.71
N LEU A 146 -3.25 -16.13 6.77
CA LEU A 146 -3.46 -17.55 6.41
C LEU A 146 -2.20 -18.20 5.83
N ALA A 147 -1.37 -17.48 5.08
CA ALA A 147 -0.10 -18.00 4.59
C ALA A 147 0.89 -18.30 5.74
N ILE A 148 0.99 -17.38 6.71
CA ILE A 148 1.85 -17.56 7.90
C ILE A 148 1.32 -18.72 8.76
N CYS A 149 0.02 -18.73 9.09
CA CYS A 149 -0.59 -19.78 9.91
C CYS A 149 -0.56 -21.18 9.28
N ARG A 150 -0.38 -21.30 7.95
CA ARG A 150 -0.22 -22.58 7.24
C ARG A 150 1.24 -22.98 7.01
N GLY A 151 2.22 -22.20 7.49
CA GLY A 151 3.64 -22.41 7.19
C GLY A 151 4.00 -22.22 5.70
N CYS A 152 3.11 -21.57 4.93
CA CYS A 152 3.37 -21.25 3.54
C CYS A 152 4.43 -20.15 3.41
N ILE A 153 4.58 -19.27 4.40
CA ILE A 153 5.66 -18.28 4.49
C ILE A 153 6.02 -17.97 5.95
N ASP A 154 7.26 -17.57 6.19
CA ASP A 154 7.81 -17.28 7.51
C ASP A 154 7.30 -15.92 8.05
N GLU A 155 7.22 -15.73 9.37
CA GLU A 155 6.58 -14.55 9.99
C GLU A 155 7.30 -13.21 9.73
N ASP A 156 8.62 -13.20 9.53
CA ASP A 156 9.42 -12.02 9.20
C ASP A 156 9.11 -11.42 7.81
N ILE A 157 8.25 -12.06 7.02
CA ILE A 157 7.53 -11.42 5.92
C ILE A 157 6.80 -10.15 6.37
N LEU A 158 6.36 -10.08 7.63
CA LEU A 158 5.70 -8.90 8.20
C LEU A 158 6.64 -7.71 8.34
N ASP A 159 7.93 -7.92 8.59
CA ASP A 159 8.91 -6.83 8.53
C ASP A 159 9.20 -6.46 7.07
N CYS A 160 9.42 -7.45 6.20
CA CYS A 160 9.64 -7.25 4.77
C CYS A 160 8.55 -6.40 4.07
N VAL A 161 7.27 -6.71 4.27
CA VAL A 161 6.16 -6.03 3.57
C VAL A 161 5.84 -4.63 4.12
N PHE A 162 6.35 -4.29 5.30
CA PHE A 162 6.15 -3.01 5.98
C PHE A 162 7.42 -2.19 6.16
N ASP A 163 8.57 -2.68 5.68
CA ASP A 163 9.82 -1.93 5.71
C ASP A 163 9.67 -0.63 4.89
N GLU A 164 10.06 0.49 5.50
CA GLU A 164 9.93 1.81 4.87
C GLU A 164 11.02 2.04 3.81
N GLU A 165 12.15 1.34 3.93
CA GLU A 165 13.40 1.59 3.23
C GLU A 165 13.66 0.54 2.12
N TYR A 166 13.15 -0.69 2.27
CA TYR A 166 13.18 -1.72 1.21
C TYR A 166 12.33 -1.29 -0.01
N THR A 167 12.92 -1.31 -1.21
CA THR A 167 12.32 -0.71 -2.42
C THR A 167 11.46 -1.67 -3.26
N ASN A 168 11.56 -2.97 -3.02
CA ASN A 168 10.85 -4.00 -3.82
C ASN A 168 9.40 -4.16 -3.35
N LEU A 169 8.45 -4.30 -4.28
CA LEU A 169 7.11 -4.75 -3.91
C LEU A 169 7.13 -6.24 -3.54
N VAL A 170 6.38 -6.56 -2.49
CA VAL A 170 5.98 -7.92 -2.12
C VAL A 170 4.44 -7.97 -2.22
N PRO A 171 3.88 -8.06 -3.45
CA PRO A 171 2.45 -7.87 -3.66
C PRO A 171 1.66 -9.07 -3.14
N ILE A 172 0.90 -8.87 -2.07
CA ILE A 172 0.16 -9.94 -1.38
C ILE A 172 -1.06 -10.38 -2.20
N VAL A 173 -1.29 -11.68 -2.39
CA VAL A 173 -2.50 -12.18 -3.08
C VAL A 173 -3.80 -11.93 -2.29
N PRO A 174 -4.96 -11.76 -2.95
CA PRO A 174 -6.23 -11.54 -2.27
C PRO A 174 -6.99 -12.86 -2.06
N LEU A 175 -7.63 -13.02 -0.90
CA LEU A 175 -8.71 -14.00 -0.72
C LEU A 175 -9.87 -13.78 -1.72
N PRO A 176 -10.73 -14.79 -1.97
CA PRO A 176 -11.96 -14.62 -2.75
C PRO A 176 -12.88 -13.55 -2.13
N SER A 177 -13.52 -12.73 -2.96
CA SER A 177 -14.35 -11.60 -2.48
C SER A 177 -15.66 -12.04 -1.82
N PHE A 178 -16.20 -13.21 -2.18
CA PHE A 178 -17.42 -13.75 -1.56
C PHE A 178 -17.21 -14.23 -0.12
N GLY A 179 -15.96 -14.35 0.34
CA GLY A 179 -15.62 -14.66 1.73
C GLY A 179 -15.63 -13.44 2.67
N MET A 180 -16.20 -12.31 2.27
CA MET A 180 -16.13 -11.04 2.99
C MET A 180 -17.38 -10.19 2.83
N TYR A 181 -17.74 -9.48 3.91
CA TYR A 181 -18.76 -8.43 3.95
C TYR A 181 -18.28 -7.26 4.83
N ALA A 182 -19.02 -6.15 4.85
CA ALA A 182 -18.76 -5.03 5.76
C ALA A 182 -19.65 -5.18 7.01
N GLU A 183 -19.04 -5.46 8.17
CA GLU A 183 -19.76 -5.66 9.44
C GLU A 183 -20.49 -4.40 9.93
N GLY A 184 -19.89 -3.23 9.73
CA GLY A 184 -20.45 -1.93 10.09
C GLY A 184 -19.41 -0.81 10.08
N SER A 185 -19.87 0.41 10.38
CA SER A 185 -19.04 1.62 10.49
C SER A 185 -19.07 2.15 11.92
N THR A 186 -17.94 2.63 12.42
CA THR A 186 -17.80 3.17 13.78
C THR A 186 -17.86 4.70 13.80
N TYR A 187 -18.84 5.25 14.52
CA TYR A 187 -19.14 6.69 14.49
C TYR A 187 -18.86 7.43 15.81
N MET A 188 -18.12 6.83 16.76
CA MET A 188 -17.92 7.35 18.13
C MET A 188 -17.55 8.85 18.23
N SER A 189 -16.73 9.36 17.30
CA SER A 189 -16.31 10.78 17.26
C SER A 189 -17.38 11.75 16.76
N TRP A 190 -18.47 11.23 16.18
CA TRP A 190 -19.67 11.96 15.78
C TRP A 190 -20.81 11.77 16.78
N GLU A 191 -20.99 10.56 17.34
CA GLU A 191 -22.01 10.26 18.35
C GLU A 191 -21.96 11.25 19.53
N GLY A 192 -20.76 11.53 20.04
CA GLY A 192 -20.55 12.52 21.11
C GLY A 192 -20.83 13.98 20.72
N LYS A 193 -20.80 14.31 19.43
CA LYS A 193 -21.12 15.66 18.92
C LYS A 193 -22.62 15.86 18.74
N ILE A 194 -23.31 14.85 18.20
CA ILE A 194 -24.75 14.94 17.89
C ILE A 194 -25.65 14.45 19.02
N LYS A 195 -25.09 13.80 20.05
CA LYS A 195 -25.80 13.16 21.18
C LYS A 195 -26.83 12.14 20.69
N ALA A 196 -26.36 11.14 19.95
CA ALA A 196 -27.13 9.99 19.46
C ALA A 196 -26.20 8.80 19.16
N ILE A 197 -26.73 7.59 19.23
CA ILE A 197 -26.05 6.34 18.87
C ILE A 197 -26.15 6.10 17.35
N LEU A 198 -25.02 6.01 16.65
CA LEU A 198 -24.93 5.88 15.19
C LEU A 198 -24.40 4.52 14.73
N SER A 199 -23.73 3.76 15.60
CA SER A 199 -23.37 2.36 15.34
C SER A 199 -24.28 1.44 16.17
N PRO A 200 -25.11 0.57 15.56
CA PRO A 200 -26.12 -0.23 16.27
C PRO A 200 -25.55 -1.05 17.44
N ARG A 201 -26.07 -0.81 18.65
CA ARG A 201 -25.67 -1.50 19.89
C ARG A 201 -26.57 -1.14 21.06
N LYS A 202 -26.61 -2.02 22.08
CA LYS A 202 -27.18 -1.70 23.39
C LYS A 202 -26.28 -0.66 24.08
N ALA A 203 -26.79 0.56 24.23
CA ALA A 203 -26.12 1.66 24.91
C ALA A 203 -27.14 2.68 25.44
N ASP A 204 -26.91 3.13 26.67
CA ASP A 204 -27.72 4.06 27.45
C ASP A 204 -27.19 5.51 27.41
N LEU A 205 -26.01 5.74 26.85
CA LEU A 205 -25.33 7.05 26.81
C LEU A 205 -26.16 8.16 26.14
N TYR A 206 -27.04 7.84 25.20
CA TYR A 206 -27.98 8.77 24.56
C TYR A 206 -29.31 8.10 24.26
N ASP A 207 -30.44 8.75 24.59
CA ASP A 207 -31.81 8.25 24.37
C ASP A 207 -32.27 8.26 22.89
N ARG A 208 -31.35 8.39 21.94
CA ARG A 208 -31.65 8.55 20.50
C ARG A 208 -30.63 7.80 19.66
N GLY A 209 -31.09 7.19 18.57
CA GLY A 209 -30.24 6.55 17.58
C GLY A 209 -30.60 5.09 17.37
N PHE A 210 -29.62 4.29 16.96
CA PHE A 210 -29.78 2.86 16.67
C PHE A 210 -29.51 2.00 17.92
N ASN A 211 -30.14 2.32 19.04
CA ASN A 211 -29.97 1.64 20.33
C ASN A 211 -31.23 0.99 20.90
N ASP A 212 -32.33 0.98 20.13
CA ASP A 212 -33.53 0.21 20.44
C ASP A 212 -33.35 -1.30 20.12
N GLU A 213 -34.10 -2.14 20.83
CA GLU A 213 -34.01 -3.60 20.73
C GLU A 213 -34.42 -4.17 19.36
N ASP A 214 -35.30 -3.49 18.63
CA ASP A 214 -35.82 -4.00 17.35
C ASP A 214 -34.84 -3.70 16.19
N THR A 215 -34.23 -2.52 16.16
CA THR A 215 -33.08 -2.22 15.29
C THR A 215 -31.93 -3.18 15.55
N ILE A 216 -31.61 -3.46 16.82
CA ILE A 216 -30.51 -4.37 17.18
C ILE A 216 -30.82 -5.80 16.71
N ARG A 217 -32.03 -6.32 17.01
CA ARG A 217 -32.47 -7.65 16.56
C ARG A 217 -32.48 -7.78 15.03
N SER A 218 -32.89 -6.72 14.32
CA SER A 218 -32.88 -6.65 12.86
C SER A 218 -31.45 -6.72 12.30
N VAL A 219 -30.49 -6.00 12.90
CA VAL A 219 -29.07 -6.05 12.51
C VAL A 219 -28.44 -7.41 12.85
N GLU A 220 -28.77 -8.01 13.99
CA GLU A 220 -28.30 -9.36 14.36
C GLU A 220 -28.82 -10.43 13.38
N HIS A 221 -30.11 -10.36 13.01
CA HIS A 221 -30.72 -11.24 12.00
C HIS A 221 -30.05 -11.08 10.62
N PHE A 222 -29.85 -9.84 10.16
CA PHE A 222 -29.15 -9.56 8.92
C PHE A 222 -27.69 -10.06 8.94
N GLN A 223 -26.95 -9.88 10.04
CA GLN A 223 -25.60 -10.42 10.16
C GLN A 223 -25.58 -11.96 10.10
N HIS A 224 -26.56 -12.63 10.74
CA HIS A 224 -26.70 -14.08 10.69
C HIS A 224 -26.94 -14.58 9.26
N ASP A 225 -27.79 -13.91 8.49
CA ASP A 225 -28.12 -14.35 7.13
C ASP A 225 -27.00 -14.04 6.13
N VAL A 226 -26.28 -12.92 6.28
CA VAL A 226 -25.04 -12.67 5.53
C VAL A 226 -23.96 -13.71 5.86
N PHE A 227 -23.81 -14.09 7.14
CA PHE A 227 -22.91 -15.19 7.52
C PHE A 227 -23.32 -16.52 6.85
N ARG A 228 -24.62 -16.81 6.77
CA ARG A 228 -25.18 -17.99 6.11
C ARG A 228 -24.87 -17.99 4.61
N GLU A 229 -25.15 -16.88 3.91
CA GLU A 229 -24.86 -16.74 2.47
C GLU A 229 -23.37 -16.90 2.16
N VAL A 230 -22.49 -16.31 2.98
CA VAL A 230 -21.03 -16.43 2.83
C VAL A 230 -20.58 -17.89 2.99
N ALA A 231 -21.13 -18.62 3.97
CA ALA A 231 -20.84 -20.04 4.15
C ALA A 231 -21.34 -20.89 2.96
N SER A 232 -22.59 -20.66 2.50
CA SER A 232 -23.13 -21.31 1.31
C SER A 232 -22.33 -20.97 0.04
N ALA A 233 -21.76 -19.77 -0.07
CA ALA A 233 -20.89 -19.40 -1.19
C ALA A 233 -19.57 -20.19 -1.21
N TRP A 234 -18.98 -20.48 -0.04
CA TRP A 234 -17.85 -21.40 0.07
C TRP A 234 -18.24 -22.84 -0.31
N CYS A 235 -19.34 -23.35 0.24
CA CYS A 235 -19.85 -24.71 0.01
C CYS A 235 -20.42 -24.98 -1.39
N ARG A 236 -20.72 -23.94 -2.19
CA ARG A 236 -21.38 -24.06 -3.51
C ARG A 236 -20.72 -25.02 -4.52
N LYS A 237 -19.43 -25.31 -4.35
CA LYS A 237 -18.67 -26.23 -5.22
C LYS A 237 -18.52 -27.65 -4.64
N GLY A 238 -19.20 -27.94 -3.54
CA GLY A 238 -19.03 -29.17 -2.78
C GLY A 238 -17.68 -29.26 -2.08
N GLU A 239 -17.39 -30.48 -1.65
CA GLU A 239 -16.16 -30.86 -0.96
C GLU A 239 -15.42 -31.91 -1.81
N ASP A 240 -14.10 -31.90 -1.76
CA ASP A 240 -13.29 -32.93 -2.40
C ASP A 240 -13.41 -34.25 -1.61
N ASN A 241 -13.82 -35.31 -2.31
CA ASN A 241 -14.14 -36.61 -1.72
C ASN A 241 -12.92 -37.31 -1.07
N VAL A 242 -11.69 -36.90 -1.39
CA VAL A 242 -10.46 -37.51 -0.88
C VAL A 242 -9.92 -36.77 0.35
N THR A 243 -9.96 -35.44 0.34
CA THR A 243 -9.36 -34.58 1.38
C THR A 243 -10.36 -33.97 2.36
N GLY A 244 -11.67 -34.01 2.07
CA GLY A 244 -12.70 -33.35 2.89
C GLY A 244 -12.56 -31.83 2.94
N ARG A 245 -11.90 -31.23 1.94
CA ARG A 245 -11.73 -29.77 1.80
C ARG A 245 -12.79 -29.19 0.90
N LEU A 246 -13.20 -27.95 1.16
CA LEU A 246 -14.09 -27.21 0.26
C LEU A 246 -13.36 -26.95 -1.05
N VAL A 247 -13.94 -27.34 -2.19
CA VAL A 247 -13.30 -27.16 -3.52
C VAL A 247 -12.96 -25.68 -3.80
N SER A 248 -13.76 -24.76 -3.25
CA SER A 248 -13.52 -23.31 -3.28
C SER A 248 -12.29 -22.85 -2.47
N GLU A 249 -12.01 -23.48 -1.32
CA GLU A 249 -10.80 -23.23 -0.51
C GLU A 249 -9.59 -23.85 -1.19
N GLN A 250 -9.70 -25.12 -1.56
CA GLN A 250 -8.64 -25.88 -2.20
C GLN A 250 -8.10 -25.16 -3.44
N LYS A 251 -9.00 -24.78 -4.37
CA LYS A 251 -8.64 -24.06 -5.58
C LYS A 251 -7.89 -22.74 -5.30
N TRP A 252 -8.31 -21.97 -4.29
CA TRP A 252 -7.61 -20.72 -3.94
C TRP A 252 -6.24 -21.00 -3.29
N THR A 253 -6.15 -21.97 -2.40
CA THR A 253 -4.90 -22.33 -1.74
C THR A 253 -3.86 -22.86 -2.74
N GLU A 254 -4.25 -23.71 -3.68
CA GLU A 254 -3.34 -24.34 -4.65
C GLU A 254 -3.07 -23.51 -5.91
N GLU A 255 -4.05 -22.79 -6.47
CA GLU A 255 -3.83 -21.97 -7.68
C GLU A 255 -3.36 -20.54 -7.38
N VAL A 256 -3.55 -20.04 -6.15
CA VAL A 256 -3.28 -18.63 -5.81
C VAL A 256 -2.31 -18.49 -4.64
N LEU A 257 -2.58 -19.12 -3.49
CA LEU A 257 -1.77 -18.91 -2.28
C LEU A 257 -0.38 -19.56 -2.38
N GLN A 258 -0.31 -20.83 -2.76
CA GLN A 258 0.97 -21.57 -2.87
C GLN A 258 1.90 -21.00 -3.95
N PRO A 259 1.46 -20.72 -5.20
CA PRO A 259 2.34 -20.14 -6.23
C PRO A 259 2.83 -18.73 -5.88
N TRP A 260 2.02 -17.94 -5.15
CA TRP A 260 2.47 -16.67 -4.58
C TRP A 260 3.50 -16.88 -3.47
N ALA A 261 3.27 -17.83 -2.56
CA ALA A 261 4.12 -18.06 -1.40
C ALA A 261 5.54 -18.51 -1.81
N VAL A 262 5.69 -19.27 -2.90
CA VAL A 262 7.01 -19.61 -3.48
C VAL A 262 7.76 -18.33 -3.86
N LYS A 263 7.16 -17.45 -4.67
CA LYS A 263 7.77 -16.17 -5.07
C LYS A 263 8.05 -15.25 -3.89
N ALA A 264 7.13 -15.21 -2.92
CA ALA A 264 7.29 -14.39 -1.73
C ALA A 264 8.43 -14.90 -0.81
N LYS A 265 8.76 -16.20 -0.81
CA LYS A 265 9.97 -16.72 -0.15
C LYS A 265 11.26 -16.25 -0.82
N GLU A 266 11.31 -16.20 -2.16
CA GLU A 266 12.46 -15.65 -2.90
C GLU A 266 12.66 -14.17 -2.53
N GLN A 267 11.59 -13.37 -2.57
CA GLN A 267 11.60 -11.96 -2.18
C GLN A 267 11.97 -11.73 -0.70
N LEU A 268 11.62 -12.67 0.19
CA LEU A 268 11.99 -12.66 1.61
C LEU A 268 13.46 -13.03 1.83
N GLN A 269 14.01 -13.98 1.07
CA GLN A 269 15.44 -14.27 1.09
C GLN A 269 16.26 -13.07 0.61
N ASP A 270 15.82 -12.37 -0.43
CA ASP A 270 16.48 -11.15 -0.90
C ASP A 270 16.37 -10.00 0.11
N TYR A 271 15.24 -9.88 0.82
CA TYR A 271 15.12 -8.96 1.95
C TYR A 271 16.08 -9.28 3.10
N ARG A 272 16.23 -10.57 3.45
CA ARG A 272 17.18 -11.03 4.48
C ARG A 272 18.63 -10.70 4.09
N LYS A 273 19.05 -10.98 2.85
CA LYS A 273 20.37 -10.58 2.31
C LYS A 273 20.56 -9.06 2.35
N TRP A 274 19.56 -8.28 1.95
CA TRP A 274 19.60 -6.82 2.00
C TRP A 274 19.71 -6.27 3.43
N LYS A 275 19.01 -6.87 4.40
CA LYS A 275 19.16 -6.54 5.83
C LYS A 275 20.56 -6.84 6.35
N GLU A 276 21.14 -7.98 5.96
CA GLU A 276 22.49 -8.38 6.35
C GLU A 276 23.55 -7.45 5.75
N ALA A 277 23.50 -7.19 4.44
CA ALA A 277 24.38 -6.23 3.77
C ALA A 277 24.26 -4.82 4.38
N LYS A 278 23.03 -4.33 4.64
CA LYS A 278 22.83 -3.04 5.30
C LYS A 278 23.40 -3.01 6.72
N ARG A 279 23.31 -4.12 7.46
CA ARG A 279 23.90 -4.24 8.79
C ARG A 279 25.43 -4.17 8.71
N LEU A 280 26.06 -4.95 7.82
CA LEU A 280 27.51 -4.99 7.68
C LEU A 280 28.10 -3.60 7.38
N VAL A 281 27.47 -2.83 6.49
CA VAL A 281 27.87 -1.43 6.21
C VAL A 281 27.63 -0.51 7.42
N SER A 282 26.57 -0.72 8.20
CA SER A 282 26.35 0.05 9.45
C SER A 282 27.31 -0.31 10.58
N ASP A 283 27.90 -1.51 10.56
CA ASP A 283 28.90 -1.98 11.53
C ASP A 283 30.34 -1.60 11.09
N SER A 284 30.59 -1.25 9.82
CA SER A 284 31.94 -0.98 9.26
C SER A 284 32.40 0.49 9.26
N ASN A 285 31.55 1.44 9.66
CA ASN A 285 31.77 2.90 9.52
C ASN A 285 32.11 3.36 8.07
N THR A 286 31.83 2.54 7.06
CA THR A 286 32.07 2.87 5.64
C THR A 286 30.80 3.43 5.02
N GLU A 287 30.91 4.30 4.02
CA GLU A 287 29.76 5.05 3.48
C GLU A 287 28.73 4.14 2.77
N THR A 288 27.47 4.61 2.77
CA THR A 288 26.26 3.82 2.47
C THR A 288 26.21 3.18 1.08
N GLU A 289 27.01 3.67 0.11
CA GLU A 289 26.99 3.17 -1.28
C GLU A 289 27.32 1.66 -1.39
N MET A 290 28.13 1.12 -0.46
CA MET A 290 28.52 -0.30 -0.43
C MET A 290 27.34 -1.28 -0.36
N VAL A 291 26.14 -0.88 0.13
CA VAL A 291 24.99 -1.80 0.25
C VAL A 291 24.46 -2.21 -1.13
N ALA A 292 24.48 -1.31 -2.11
CA ALA A 292 24.06 -1.62 -3.48
C ALA A 292 25.12 -2.46 -4.21
N GLU A 293 26.39 -2.14 -4.00
CA GLU A 293 27.54 -2.84 -4.56
C GLU A 293 27.64 -4.30 -4.06
N THR A 294 27.40 -4.53 -2.76
CA THR A 294 27.40 -5.89 -2.15
C THR A 294 26.31 -6.81 -2.72
N LEU A 295 25.23 -6.26 -3.29
CA LEU A 295 24.11 -7.02 -3.85
C LEU A 295 24.16 -7.13 -5.39
N ALA A 296 25.03 -6.38 -6.05
CA ALA A 296 25.23 -6.42 -7.49
C ALA A 296 26.36 -7.40 -7.86
N PRO A 297 26.30 -8.06 -9.04
CA PRO A 297 27.47 -8.74 -9.61
C PRO A 297 28.64 -7.75 -9.83
N SER A 298 29.88 -8.23 -9.74
CA SER A 298 31.07 -7.42 -10.07
C SER A 298 30.99 -6.89 -11.50
N LEU A 299 31.40 -5.63 -11.71
CA LEU A 299 31.52 -5.03 -13.05
C LEU A 299 32.49 -5.82 -13.97
N GLU A 300 33.36 -6.67 -13.41
CA GLU A 300 34.24 -7.54 -14.19
C GLU A 300 33.48 -8.69 -14.88
N SER A 301 32.29 -9.06 -14.42
CA SER A 301 31.45 -10.08 -15.06
C SER A 301 30.62 -9.54 -16.24
N VAL A 302 30.94 -8.34 -16.72
CA VAL A 302 30.26 -7.65 -17.82
C VAL A 302 30.89 -8.05 -19.14
N ASP A 303 30.11 -8.67 -20.03
CA ASP A 303 30.47 -8.65 -21.45
C ASP A 303 30.42 -7.19 -21.95
N THR A 304 31.54 -6.73 -22.49
CA THR A 304 31.68 -5.39 -23.08
C THR A 304 31.37 -5.37 -24.58
N SER A 305 30.98 -6.52 -25.16
CA SER A 305 30.46 -6.57 -26.53
C SER A 305 29.11 -5.84 -26.60
N VAL A 306 29.08 -4.74 -27.37
CA VAL A 306 27.88 -3.92 -27.58
C VAL A 306 27.56 -3.94 -29.07
N PRO A 307 26.39 -4.44 -29.50
CA PRO A 307 26.02 -4.45 -30.91
C PRO A 307 25.96 -3.01 -31.47
N HIS A 308 26.42 -2.82 -32.70
CA HIS A 308 26.72 -1.50 -33.31
C HIS A 308 25.58 -0.46 -33.18
N LEU A 309 24.31 -0.87 -33.27
CA LEU A 309 23.16 0.02 -33.11
C LEU A 309 23.03 0.57 -31.68
N PHE A 310 23.25 -0.26 -30.66
CA PHE A 310 23.32 0.20 -29.27
C PHE A 310 24.54 1.08 -29.01
N GLN A 311 25.68 0.79 -29.65
CA GLN A 311 26.90 1.59 -29.52
C GLN A 311 26.68 3.03 -30.03
N LYS A 312 25.93 3.20 -31.12
CA LYS A 312 25.51 4.51 -31.65
C LYS A 312 24.69 5.31 -30.64
N VAL A 313 23.68 4.70 -30.02
CA VAL A 313 22.82 5.37 -29.02
C VAL A 313 23.60 5.65 -27.73
N LEU A 314 24.38 4.69 -27.23
CA LEU A 314 25.21 4.84 -26.02
C LEU A 314 26.26 5.95 -26.17
N LYS A 315 26.83 6.14 -27.37
CA LYS A 315 27.69 7.29 -27.68
C LYS A 315 26.94 8.61 -27.44
N TYR A 316 25.78 8.79 -28.08
CA TYR A 316 25.02 10.04 -27.94
C TYR A 316 24.46 10.26 -26.53
N LEU A 317 24.19 9.19 -25.76
CA LEU A 317 23.84 9.29 -24.34
C LEU A 317 25.01 9.83 -23.49
N ARG A 318 26.23 9.33 -23.71
CA ARG A 318 27.46 9.82 -23.06
C ARG A 318 27.82 11.25 -23.46
N GLU A 319 27.60 11.62 -24.72
CA GLU A 319 27.76 13.01 -25.19
C GLU A 319 26.71 13.93 -24.53
N ALA A 320 25.45 13.49 -24.41
CA ALA A 320 24.40 14.26 -23.73
C ALA A 320 24.69 14.41 -22.22
N ASP A 321 25.19 13.37 -21.56
CA ASP A 321 25.60 13.37 -20.15
C ASP A 321 26.77 14.34 -19.89
N SER A 322 27.90 14.12 -20.58
CA SER A 322 29.11 14.93 -20.43
C SER A 322 28.97 16.39 -20.88
N SER A 323 27.91 16.74 -21.62
CA SER A 323 27.64 18.13 -22.05
C SER A 323 27.27 19.09 -20.90
N GLY A 324 26.81 18.59 -19.76
CA GLY A 324 26.21 19.43 -18.69
C GLY A 324 24.86 20.07 -19.08
N LEU A 325 24.28 19.71 -20.23
CA LEU A 325 22.98 20.19 -20.71
C LEU A 325 21.82 19.23 -20.37
N TRP A 326 22.05 18.25 -19.48
CA TRP A 326 21.05 17.24 -19.15
C TRP A 326 19.79 17.88 -18.54
N PRO A 327 18.59 17.73 -19.14
CA PRO A 327 17.40 18.44 -18.68
C PRO A 327 16.98 18.05 -17.27
N THR A 328 16.60 19.05 -16.47
CA THR A 328 16.06 18.87 -15.12
C THR A 328 14.87 17.92 -15.11
N THR A 329 14.98 16.81 -14.37
CA THR A 329 13.91 15.83 -14.20
C THR A 329 12.62 16.48 -13.70
N THR A 330 11.47 16.14 -14.30
CA THR A 330 10.19 16.71 -13.87
C THR A 330 9.83 16.30 -12.44
N PRO A 331 9.18 17.16 -11.63
CA PRO A 331 8.83 16.83 -10.24
C PRO A 331 8.02 15.53 -10.10
N LYS A 332 7.17 15.20 -11.09
CA LYS A 332 6.41 13.95 -11.10
C LYS A 332 7.31 12.72 -11.24
N ARG A 333 8.39 12.77 -12.06
CA ARG A 333 9.38 11.69 -12.13
C ARG A 333 10.27 11.65 -10.89
N GLN A 334 10.63 12.80 -10.30
CA GLN A 334 11.39 12.84 -9.04
C GLN A 334 10.68 12.11 -7.88
N LEU A 335 9.33 12.15 -7.81
CA LEU A 335 8.55 11.41 -6.79
C LEU A 335 8.67 9.88 -6.90
N VAL A 336 8.96 9.35 -8.09
CA VAL A 336 9.12 7.90 -8.34
C VAL A 336 10.59 7.48 -8.44
N MET A 337 11.56 8.36 -8.25
CA MET A 337 12.98 8.00 -8.23
C MET A 337 13.46 7.71 -6.80
N VAL A 338 14.49 6.87 -6.69
CA VAL A 338 15.25 6.68 -5.45
C VAL A 338 16.35 7.75 -5.41
N SER A 339 16.40 8.54 -4.34
CA SER A 339 17.55 9.43 -4.09
C SER A 339 18.69 8.61 -3.52
N THR A 340 19.86 8.65 -4.15
CA THR A 340 21.08 7.97 -3.69
C THR A 340 21.72 8.65 -2.49
N LYS A 341 21.44 9.93 -2.26
CA LYS A 341 21.98 10.71 -1.14
C LYS A 341 20.91 11.03 -0.09
N GLU A 342 21.04 10.41 1.08
CA GLU A 342 20.78 11.07 2.36
C GLU A 342 22.07 11.82 2.73
N GLU A 343 22.31 12.97 2.08
CA GLU A 343 23.48 13.81 2.40
C GLU A 343 23.32 14.37 3.82
N ASP A 344 24.41 14.35 4.59
CA ASP A 344 24.42 14.79 5.99
C ASP A 344 23.96 16.25 6.11
N ALA A 345 22.71 16.41 6.57
CA ALA A 345 22.17 17.70 6.99
C ALA A 345 22.76 18.13 8.35
N THR A 346 24.07 17.95 8.54
CA THR A 346 24.90 18.57 9.59
C THR A 346 25.10 20.06 9.30
N GLY A 347 24.02 20.75 8.96
CA GLY A 347 23.99 22.21 8.97
C GLY A 347 24.12 22.66 10.41
N THR A 348 25.32 23.09 10.79
CA THR A 348 25.68 23.46 12.17
C THR A 348 24.81 24.64 12.64
N GLN A 349 23.69 24.34 13.30
CA GLN A 349 22.94 25.34 14.04
C GLN A 349 23.79 25.75 15.24
N ASN A 350 24.42 26.92 15.14
CA ASN A 350 25.11 27.58 16.26
C ASN A 350 24.07 28.08 17.27
N ASP A 351 23.49 27.15 18.04
CA ASP A 351 22.80 27.46 19.28
C ASP A 351 23.85 27.96 20.29
N ASN A 352 23.83 29.27 20.59
CA ASN A 352 24.83 29.99 21.40
C ASN A 352 24.96 29.55 22.88
N ASN A 353 24.47 28.37 23.25
CA ASN A 353 24.35 27.87 24.63
C ASN A 353 25.40 26.81 25.01
N GLY A 354 26.60 26.86 24.41
CA GLY A 354 27.86 26.31 24.97
C GLY A 354 27.81 24.88 25.52
N SER A 355 27.10 23.97 24.84
CA SER A 355 26.77 22.65 25.36
C SER A 355 26.89 21.59 24.26
N ASP A 356 28.12 21.26 23.87
CA ASP A 356 28.47 20.32 22.80
C ASP A 356 27.88 18.92 23.02
N THR A 357 26.65 18.75 22.56
CA THR A 357 25.93 17.47 22.60
C THR A 357 25.80 17.01 21.15
N ILE A 358 26.68 16.09 20.75
CA ILE A 358 26.67 15.52 19.38
C ILE A 358 25.43 14.62 19.23
N VAL A 359 24.30 15.23 18.90
CA VAL A 359 23.06 14.54 18.56
C VAL A 359 23.08 14.23 17.07
N SER A 360 23.65 13.07 16.68
CA SER A 360 23.66 12.61 15.29
C SER A 360 22.23 12.63 14.72
N PRO A 361 21.94 13.45 13.69
CA PRO A 361 20.57 13.70 13.26
C PRO A 361 20.05 12.58 12.37
N LYS A 362 19.72 11.42 12.95
CA LYS A 362 18.99 10.32 12.29
C LYS A 362 17.52 10.72 12.01
N ILE A 363 17.37 11.69 11.11
CA ILE A 363 16.09 12.13 10.56
C ILE A 363 15.89 11.40 9.23
N ASN A 364 15.56 10.10 9.30
CA ASN A 364 14.96 9.38 8.17
C ASN A 364 13.68 10.13 7.77
N THR A 365 13.77 11.08 6.84
CA THR A 365 12.61 11.88 6.43
C THR A 365 11.67 11.00 5.65
N SER A 366 10.59 10.57 6.32
CA SER A 366 9.56 9.72 5.73
C SER A 366 9.09 10.26 4.38
N LEU A 367 8.68 9.37 3.48
CA LEU A 367 8.21 9.78 2.15
C LEU A 367 7.04 10.79 2.21
N SER A 368 6.25 10.79 3.29
CA SER A 368 5.24 11.80 3.55
C SER A 368 5.82 13.19 3.87
N ALA A 369 6.93 13.28 4.62
CA ALA A 369 7.67 14.53 4.83
C ALA A 369 8.34 15.02 3.55
N ALA A 370 8.97 14.13 2.77
CA ALA A 370 9.56 14.46 1.47
C ALA A 370 8.51 14.97 0.46
N HIS A 371 7.35 14.30 0.39
CA HIS A 371 6.21 14.75 -0.43
C HIS A 371 5.65 16.10 0.03
N MET A 372 5.59 16.38 1.33
CA MET A 372 5.17 17.69 1.84
C MET A 372 6.18 18.79 1.50
N ARG A 373 7.50 18.53 1.61
CA ARG A 373 8.57 19.43 1.15
C ARG A 373 8.47 19.71 -0.36
N ALA A 374 8.29 18.66 -1.17
CA ALA A 374 8.11 18.81 -2.62
C ALA A 374 6.86 19.63 -2.99
N LYS A 375 5.82 19.61 -2.14
CA LYS A 375 4.61 20.42 -2.32
C LYS A 375 4.79 21.88 -1.86
N SER A 376 5.69 22.15 -0.91
CA SER A 376 6.00 23.52 -0.44
C SER A 376 7.07 24.25 -1.27
N ASN A 377 8.00 23.53 -1.91
CA ASN A 377 9.09 24.12 -2.71
C ASN A 377 8.61 24.67 -4.07
N LYS A 378 7.68 25.63 -4.06
CA LYS A 378 7.24 26.37 -5.26
C LYS A 378 8.14 27.53 -5.65
N GLU A 379 8.86 28.10 -4.68
CA GLU A 379 9.56 29.39 -4.85
C GLU A 379 11.08 29.24 -4.95
N ILE A 380 11.67 28.22 -4.31
CA ILE A 380 13.10 27.91 -4.41
C ILE A 380 13.27 26.77 -5.42
N ARG A 381 14.16 26.95 -6.41
CA ARG A 381 14.48 25.93 -7.43
C ARG A 381 15.26 24.71 -6.88
N SER A 382 15.48 24.62 -5.57
CA SER A 382 15.94 23.39 -4.94
C SER A 382 14.82 22.36 -4.95
N SER A 383 15.00 21.30 -5.74
CA SER A 383 14.21 20.08 -5.62
C SER A 383 14.29 19.53 -4.19
N ALA A 384 13.27 18.80 -3.75
CA ALA A 384 13.30 18.09 -2.47
C ALA A 384 14.40 16.99 -2.40
N TYR A 385 15.05 16.73 -3.54
CA TYR A 385 16.25 15.93 -3.73
C TYR A 385 17.21 16.77 -4.58
N ALA A 386 18.10 17.53 -3.94
CA ALA A 386 19.12 18.31 -4.63
C ALA A 386 20.34 17.40 -4.89
N PHE A 387 20.49 16.94 -6.13
CA PHE A 387 21.62 16.10 -6.52
C PHE A 387 22.80 17.00 -6.94
N VAL A 388 23.98 16.76 -6.35
CA VAL A 388 25.24 17.35 -6.82
C VAL A 388 25.66 16.63 -8.10
N GLU A 389 25.95 17.40 -9.15
CA GLU A 389 26.37 16.85 -10.45
C GLU A 389 27.85 16.44 -10.43
N GLY A 390 28.20 15.30 -11.07
CA GLY A 390 29.59 14.83 -11.22
C GLY A 390 30.01 13.62 -10.36
N GLN A 391 29.22 13.16 -9.39
CA GLN A 391 29.55 11.99 -8.54
C GLN A 391 28.73 10.72 -8.87
N GLY A 392 28.41 10.47 -10.13
CA GLY A 392 27.63 9.29 -10.57
C GLY A 392 26.14 9.28 -10.18
N GLY A 393 25.79 9.74 -8.97
CA GLY A 393 24.44 9.81 -8.41
C GLY A 393 23.52 10.91 -8.96
N ALA A 394 23.91 11.63 -10.01
CA ALA A 394 23.14 12.71 -10.64
C ALA A 394 21.97 12.16 -11.50
N SER A 395 21.08 11.40 -10.87
CA SER A 395 19.98 10.69 -11.54
C SER A 395 19.06 11.64 -12.31
N GLY A 396 18.89 11.37 -13.61
CA GLY A 396 18.31 12.30 -14.57
C GLY A 396 17.29 11.63 -15.47
N SER A 397 16.20 12.33 -15.85
CA SER A 397 15.19 11.77 -16.74
C SER A 397 14.44 12.83 -17.56
N PHE A 398 14.51 12.72 -18.88
CA PHE A 398 13.83 13.59 -19.85
C PHE A 398 13.09 12.80 -20.94
N SER A 399 12.58 13.47 -21.97
CA SER A 399 11.91 12.83 -23.11
C SER A 399 12.36 13.45 -24.44
N ILE A 400 12.20 12.68 -25.52
CA ILE A 400 12.43 13.05 -26.92
C ILE A 400 11.33 12.48 -27.83
N GLY A 401 11.12 13.07 -29.00
CA GLY A 401 10.05 12.69 -29.95
C GLY A 401 8.91 13.69 -30.01
N ALA A 402 7.77 13.29 -30.55
CA ALA A 402 6.62 14.15 -30.86
C ALA A 402 5.48 14.03 -29.83
N MET A 403 5.22 15.13 -29.11
CA MET A 403 4.08 15.24 -28.20
C MET A 403 2.80 15.68 -28.95
N PRO A 404 1.59 15.28 -28.50
CA PRO A 404 0.33 15.63 -29.18
C PRO A 404 0.08 17.14 -29.32
N LYS A 405 0.00 17.62 -30.56
CA LYS A 405 0.01 19.05 -30.97
C LYS A 405 -1.03 19.97 -30.30
N LYS A 406 -2.10 19.44 -29.68
CA LYS A 406 -3.21 20.25 -29.18
C LYS A 406 -3.03 20.81 -27.76
N GLN A 407 -2.20 20.19 -26.91
CA GLN A 407 -2.13 20.52 -25.47
C GLN A 407 -0.75 20.32 -24.83
N SER A 408 0.32 20.09 -25.60
CA SER A 408 1.65 19.79 -25.04
C SER A 408 2.77 20.48 -25.82
N GLU A 409 3.67 21.12 -25.09
CA GLU A 409 4.96 21.56 -25.62
C GLU A 409 5.77 20.35 -26.13
N GLN A 410 6.62 20.57 -27.14
CA GLN A 410 7.52 19.52 -27.62
C GLN A 410 8.68 19.32 -26.64
N PRO A 411 9.20 18.08 -26.47
CA PRO A 411 10.25 17.81 -25.51
C PRO A 411 11.54 18.58 -25.83
N LYS A 412 12.10 19.30 -24.84
CA LYS A 412 13.33 20.10 -24.99
C LYS A 412 14.54 19.27 -25.43
N GLY A 413 14.54 17.97 -25.14
CA GLY A 413 15.57 17.03 -25.60
C GLY A 413 15.68 16.95 -27.13
N ASN A 414 14.62 17.26 -27.88
CA ASN A 414 14.67 17.32 -29.36
C ASN A 414 15.61 18.43 -29.87
N THR A 415 15.63 19.57 -29.18
CA THR A 415 16.45 20.73 -29.54
C THR A 415 17.87 20.61 -28.99
N LEU A 416 18.03 19.99 -27.82
CA LEU A 416 19.33 19.79 -27.18
C LEU A 416 20.13 18.64 -27.78
N PHE A 417 19.46 17.52 -28.12
CA PHE A 417 20.11 16.28 -28.56
C PHE A 417 19.41 15.68 -29.82
N PRO A 418 19.39 16.40 -30.96
CA PRO A 418 18.68 15.95 -32.16
C PRO A 418 19.22 14.62 -32.73
N GLU A 419 20.53 14.36 -32.61
CA GLU A 419 21.13 13.10 -33.09
C GLU A 419 20.83 11.91 -32.16
N LEU A 420 20.75 12.14 -30.84
CA LEU A 420 20.27 11.13 -29.88
C LEU A 420 18.82 10.72 -30.21
N MET A 421 17.96 11.69 -30.54
CA MET A 421 16.58 11.43 -30.94
C MET A 421 16.50 10.57 -32.21
N LYS A 422 17.27 10.87 -33.25
CA LYS A 422 17.32 10.05 -34.47
C LYS A 422 17.80 8.63 -34.16
N ALA A 423 18.92 8.51 -33.43
CA ALA A 423 19.52 7.21 -33.12
C ALA A 423 18.62 6.34 -32.22
N ALA A 424 17.85 6.93 -31.31
CA ALA A 424 16.91 6.22 -30.45
C ALA A 424 15.73 5.62 -31.24
N PHE A 425 15.16 6.36 -32.21
CA PHE A 425 14.10 5.83 -33.07
C PHE A 425 14.61 4.82 -34.11
N GLU A 426 15.82 5.01 -34.63
CA GLU A 426 16.52 4.03 -35.46
C GLU A 426 16.75 2.70 -34.71
N LEU A 427 17.09 2.78 -33.42
CA LEU A 427 17.20 1.61 -32.55
C LEU A 427 15.84 0.97 -32.25
N GLU A 428 14.77 1.73 -31.97
CA GLU A 428 13.42 1.15 -31.78
C GLU A 428 12.97 0.34 -33.01
N ILE A 429 13.08 0.93 -34.21
CA ILE A 429 12.69 0.28 -35.48
C ILE A 429 13.48 -1.00 -35.72
N ALA A 430 14.77 -1.03 -35.38
CA ALA A 430 15.61 -2.21 -35.51
C ALA A 430 15.33 -3.31 -34.47
N LEU A 431 14.82 -2.93 -33.29
CA LEU A 431 14.47 -3.87 -32.21
C LEU A 431 13.08 -4.49 -32.41
N CYS A 432 12.12 -3.71 -32.91
CA CYS A 432 10.72 -4.11 -33.05
C CYS A 432 10.13 -3.57 -34.37
N PRO A 433 10.52 -4.10 -35.55
CA PRO A 433 10.09 -3.56 -36.85
C PRO A 433 8.58 -3.66 -37.12
N GLU A 434 7.90 -4.63 -36.51
CA GLU A 434 6.44 -4.85 -36.64
C GLU A 434 5.60 -4.02 -35.65
N ARG A 435 6.24 -3.22 -34.77
CA ARG A 435 5.61 -2.38 -33.75
C ARG A 435 5.30 -1.00 -34.31
N GLU A 436 4.15 -0.41 -33.94
CA GLU A 436 3.90 1.01 -34.21
C GLU A 436 4.97 1.87 -33.51
N PRO A 437 5.78 2.68 -34.24
CA PRO A 437 6.86 3.44 -33.63
C PRO A 437 6.37 4.36 -32.51
N SER A 438 7.14 4.45 -31.42
CA SER A 438 6.73 5.26 -30.27
C SER A 438 6.63 6.73 -30.65
N SER A 439 5.59 7.42 -30.20
CA SER A 439 5.46 8.86 -30.42
C SER A 439 6.48 9.66 -29.61
N THR A 440 6.91 9.15 -28.45
CA THR A 440 7.84 9.80 -27.52
C THR A 440 8.63 8.74 -26.77
N ILE A 441 9.95 8.90 -26.69
CA ILE A 441 10.86 8.06 -25.90
C ILE A 441 11.20 8.81 -24.61
N ALA A 442 11.21 8.10 -23.47
CA ALA A 442 11.78 8.59 -22.22
C ALA A 442 13.26 8.19 -22.15
N VAL A 443 14.14 9.11 -21.76
CA VAL A 443 15.57 8.86 -21.59
C VAL A 443 15.96 9.08 -20.15
N ASN A 444 16.62 8.10 -19.54
CA ASN A 444 16.97 8.09 -18.13
C ASN A 444 18.49 7.83 -17.94
N ARG A 445 19.16 8.65 -17.13
CA ARG A 445 20.57 8.53 -16.70
C ARG A 445 20.60 8.11 -15.23
N ASN A 446 21.25 6.99 -14.92
CA ASN A 446 21.45 6.47 -13.57
C ASN A 446 20.19 6.56 -12.67
N ALA A 447 19.02 6.31 -13.25
CA ALA A 447 17.74 6.43 -12.57
C ALA A 447 17.29 5.07 -12.04
N GLN A 448 17.32 4.90 -10.72
CA GLN A 448 16.58 3.81 -10.08
C GLN A 448 15.14 4.27 -9.81
N PHE A 449 14.17 3.67 -10.48
CA PHE A 449 12.75 3.94 -10.22
C PHE A 449 12.21 3.05 -9.10
N ARG A 450 11.35 3.64 -8.28
CA ARG A 450 10.44 2.98 -7.33
C ARG A 450 9.25 2.36 -8.09
N PRO A 451 8.49 1.44 -7.46
CA PRO A 451 7.27 0.88 -8.04
C PRO A 451 6.24 1.94 -8.44
N HIS A 452 5.92 1.99 -9.73
CA HIS A 452 4.97 2.92 -10.33
C HIS A 452 4.35 2.35 -11.62
N THR A 453 3.37 3.05 -12.19
CA THR A 453 2.87 2.84 -13.56
C THR A 453 3.06 4.11 -14.39
N ASP A 454 3.15 3.94 -15.72
CA ASP A 454 3.15 5.03 -16.67
C ASP A 454 1.89 5.88 -16.52
N SER A 455 2.03 7.20 -16.59
CA SER A 455 0.89 8.12 -16.45
C SER A 455 1.12 9.48 -17.10
N GLY A 456 0.34 9.79 -18.12
CA GLY A 456 0.44 11.01 -18.93
C GLY A 456 -0.55 11.01 -20.10
N ALA A 457 -0.22 11.74 -21.17
CA ALA A 457 -1.10 11.91 -22.34
C ALA A 457 -1.30 10.63 -23.19
N GLY A 458 -0.47 9.60 -23.02
CA GLY A 458 -0.59 8.29 -23.68
C GLY A 458 -1.65 7.36 -23.07
N ALA A 459 -2.67 7.90 -22.38
CA ALA A 459 -3.69 7.13 -21.69
C ALA A 459 -4.49 6.24 -22.67
N GLY A 460 -4.15 4.95 -22.71
CA GLY A 460 -4.73 3.98 -23.64
C GLY A 460 -3.71 3.22 -24.49
N GLN A 461 -2.45 3.68 -24.58
CA GLN A 461 -1.38 2.91 -25.23
C GLN A 461 -1.16 1.58 -24.49
N SER A 462 -1.07 0.48 -25.22
CA SER A 462 -1.09 -0.87 -24.66
C SER A 462 0.28 -1.46 -24.32
N THR A 463 1.36 -0.92 -24.90
CA THR A 463 2.66 -1.60 -24.94
C THR A 463 3.81 -0.59 -24.89
N SER A 464 4.45 -0.47 -23.73
CA SER A 464 5.72 0.22 -23.54
C SER A 464 6.86 -0.70 -24.00
N LEU A 465 7.91 -0.13 -24.60
CA LEU A 465 9.18 -0.81 -24.92
C LEU A 465 10.29 -0.17 -24.08
N ILE A 466 11.19 -0.99 -23.53
CA ILE A 466 12.35 -0.50 -22.77
C ILE A 466 13.58 -1.37 -23.01
N VAL A 467 14.76 -0.74 -23.01
CA VAL A 467 16.07 -1.41 -23.08
C VAL A 467 17.09 -0.61 -22.28
N GLY A 468 17.96 -1.31 -21.55
CA GLY A 468 19.06 -0.71 -20.79
C GLY A 468 20.37 -0.70 -21.58
N LEU A 469 21.15 0.38 -21.45
CA LEU A 469 22.46 0.56 -22.09
C LEU A 469 23.51 1.00 -21.05
N GLY A 470 24.79 0.75 -21.33
CA GLY A 470 25.92 1.21 -20.52
C GLY A 470 26.69 0.10 -19.81
N THR A 471 27.68 0.50 -19.01
CA THR A 471 28.54 -0.39 -18.22
C THR A 471 28.04 -0.50 -16.78
N TYR A 472 27.02 -1.34 -16.54
CA TYR A 472 26.41 -1.58 -15.22
C TYR A 472 26.21 -3.06 -14.89
N THR A 473 25.92 -3.37 -13.63
CA THR A 473 25.44 -4.68 -13.15
C THR A 473 24.21 -4.52 -12.25
N GLY A 474 23.39 -5.56 -12.13
CA GLY A 474 22.03 -5.45 -11.59
C GLY A 474 21.13 -4.62 -12.51
N GLY A 475 20.25 -3.79 -11.94
CA GLY A 475 19.50 -2.78 -12.69
C GLY A 475 18.43 -3.32 -13.63
N GLU A 476 18.05 -4.58 -13.45
CA GLU A 476 17.00 -5.25 -14.18
C GLU A 476 15.64 -4.59 -13.91
N LEU A 477 14.75 -4.71 -14.89
CA LEU A 477 13.37 -4.24 -14.76
C LEU A 477 12.56 -5.29 -14.02
N MET A 478 11.89 -4.90 -12.95
CA MET A 478 10.89 -5.75 -12.29
C MET A 478 9.51 -5.31 -12.75
N VAL A 479 8.70 -6.23 -13.29
CA VAL A 479 7.34 -5.97 -13.82
C VAL A 479 6.34 -6.88 -13.12
N GLU A 480 5.44 -6.32 -12.32
CA GLU A 480 4.47 -7.07 -11.48
C GLU A 480 5.10 -8.21 -10.63
N GLY A 481 6.37 -8.07 -10.26
CA GLY A 481 7.13 -9.07 -9.50
C GLY A 481 7.83 -10.13 -10.36
N GLU A 482 7.88 -10.00 -11.69
CA GLU A 482 8.75 -10.79 -12.56
C GLU A 482 10.00 -9.99 -12.96
N LYS A 483 11.18 -10.57 -12.75
CA LYS A 483 12.48 -9.95 -13.05
C LYS A 483 12.81 -10.12 -14.54
N LYS A 484 13.09 -9.02 -15.25
CA LYS A 484 13.44 -8.96 -16.67
C LYS A 484 14.82 -8.32 -16.84
N ASP A 485 15.79 -9.10 -17.34
CA ASP A 485 17.02 -8.54 -17.87
C ASP A 485 16.72 -7.72 -19.13
N ILE A 486 16.97 -6.41 -19.05
CA ILE A 486 16.78 -5.46 -20.15
C ILE A 486 18.12 -5.00 -20.76
N ARG A 487 19.27 -5.53 -20.33
CA ARG A 487 20.57 -5.01 -20.74
C ARG A 487 20.87 -5.39 -22.18
N TYR A 488 20.91 -4.41 -23.07
CA TYR A 488 21.00 -4.59 -24.54
C TYR A 488 19.94 -5.57 -25.08
N LYS A 489 18.83 -5.74 -24.35
CA LYS A 489 17.72 -6.66 -24.63
C LYS A 489 16.42 -5.87 -24.45
N ALA A 490 15.71 -5.65 -25.53
CA ALA A 490 14.45 -4.91 -25.48
C ALA A 490 13.34 -5.80 -24.90
N ILE A 491 12.53 -5.23 -24.00
CA ILE A 491 11.39 -5.91 -23.38
C ILE A 491 10.13 -5.06 -23.58
N GLU A 492 9.08 -5.69 -24.08
CA GLU A 492 7.74 -5.12 -24.14
C GLU A 492 6.92 -5.47 -22.88
N PHE A 493 6.16 -4.49 -22.38
CA PHE A 493 5.27 -4.64 -21.24
C PHE A 493 4.17 -3.57 -21.24
N ASN A 494 3.06 -3.77 -20.56
CA ASN A 494 2.00 -2.77 -20.47
C ASN A 494 2.25 -1.83 -19.27
N GLY A 495 3.14 -0.85 -19.41
CA GLY A 495 3.54 0.03 -18.30
C GLY A 495 2.41 0.86 -17.68
N TRP A 496 1.29 1.03 -18.39
CA TRP A 496 0.06 1.66 -17.86
C TRP A 496 -0.69 0.76 -16.86
N LYS A 497 -0.79 -0.56 -17.13
CA LYS A 497 -1.52 -1.54 -16.31
C LYS A 497 -0.62 -2.32 -15.34
N GLN A 498 0.68 -2.41 -15.62
CA GLN A 498 1.65 -3.21 -14.88
C GLN A 498 2.61 -2.30 -14.11
N ARG A 499 2.66 -2.49 -12.79
CA ARG A 499 3.61 -1.80 -11.92
C ARG A 499 5.02 -2.26 -12.26
N HIS A 500 5.92 -1.31 -12.46
CA HIS A 500 7.30 -1.59 -12.82
C HIS A 500 8.28 -0.72 -12.01
N TRP A 501 9.50 -1.23 -11.83
CA TRP A 501 10.58 -0.56 -11.11
C TRP A 501 11.96 -1.08 -11.51
N THR A 502 13.01 -0.33 -11.12
CA THR A 502 14.41 -0.70 -11.35
C THR A 502 14.96 -1.36 -10.08
N LEU A 503 15.53 -2.55 -10.22
CA LEU A 503 16.32 -3.13 -9.13
C LEU A 503 17.58 -2.29 -8.83
N PRO A 504 18.21 -2.44 -7.65
CA PRO A 504 19.51 -1.84 -7.38
C PRO A 504 20.52 -2.19 -8.47
N PHE A 505 21.43 -1.25 -8.75
CA PHE A 505 22.48 -1.42 -9.75
C PHE A 505 23.74 -0.68 -9.34
N HIS A 506 24.85 -1.06 -9.96
CA HIS A 506 26.13 -0.39 -9.84
C HIS A 506 26.69 -0.11 -11.25
N GLY A 507 27.42 0.99 -11.43
CA GLY A 507 27.97 1.42 -12.71
C GLY A 507 27.07 2.35 -13.54
N GLU A 508 27.48 2.60 -14.78
CA GLU A 508 26.82 3.52 -15.72
C GLU A 508 25.61 2.86 -16.37
N ARG A 509 24.41 3.39 -16.12
CA ARG A 509 23.15 2.81 -16.59
C ARG A 509 22.24 3.86 -17.23
N PHE A 510 22.01 3.72 -18.52
CA PHE A 510 20.93 4.41 -19.23
C PHE A 510 19.75 3.45 -19.49
N SER A 511 18.53 3.96 -19.55
CA SER A 511 17.33 3.24 -20.03
C SER A 511 16.17 4.19 -20.35
#